data_AF-A0A177D6R9-F1
#
_entry.id   AF-A0A177D6R9-F1
#
_cell.length_a   1.000
_cell.length_b   1.000
_cell.length_c   1.000
_cell.angle_alpha   90.00
_cell.angle_beta   90.00
_cell.angle_gamma   90.00
#
_symmetry.space_group_name_H-M   'P 1'
#
loop_
_entity.id
_entity.type
_entity.pdbx_description
1 polymer ?
#
loop_
_entity_poly.entity_id
_entity_poly.type
_entity_poly.pdbx_seq_one_letter_code
_entity_poly.pdbx_strand_id
1 'polypeptide(L)'
;MPPSSSITALPPHRPDAYTTGHHIGKPPTSFKNPWPSYKNDGIITALRARFNTPKNFVPVPADRLGLVQVRKPDFNNTTNGLKATWIGHASFLIETTASEGNERGMRILLDPVWSDRVGPYGMVGPVRFTPPPCTIDELPEIDAVCISHDHYDHLDSDTLKKLNAKQNGDLRFFCALGVKTVLTGLGVGIKADQVEEMDWWDGITMFKKGVGGAELICTPAQHRSGRTPWNFDGTLWCSWIIKEPSSSGKKVFFAGDTGYCHVLSDDQYSHHNAPHPPCPAFKEIGNLYGPFDLALVPVGCFKPRSVLSGQHSSPQDSLAIHRDVKSKKSIGMHFGTFRGAYSASYEPVTEPPERWRKGAEADGLRWGVDVDLCDIGGTVVV
;
A
#
# COMPACT_ATOMS: atom_id res chain seq x y z
N MET A 1 11.38 26.81 -3.44
CA MET A 1 11.35 27.11 -2.01
C MET A 1 11.27 25.79 -1.26
N PRO A 2 11.81 25.68 -0.03
CA PRO A 2 11.58 24.48 0.78
C PRO A 2 10.07 24.30 1.05
N PRO A 3 9.59 23.07 1.32
CA PRO A 3 8.17 22.88 1.64
C PRO A 3 7.76 23.69 2.87
N SER A 4 6.55 24.23 2.84
CA SER A 4 5.97 25.09 3.87
C SER A 4 5.65 24.34 5.17
N SER A 5 5.58 23.00 5.10
CA SER A 5 5.37 22.13 6.25
C SER A 5 6.64 21.89 7.06
N SER A 6 6.49 21.75 8.36
CA SER A 6 7.56 21.31 9.28
C SER A 6 7.41 19.83 9.59
N ILE A 7 8.55 19.16 9.81
CA ILE A 7 8.62 17.75 10.22
C ILE A 7 9.36 17.68 11.56
N THR A 8 8.90 16.84 12.47
CA THR A 8 9.56 16.54 13.75
C THR A 8 9.59 15.05 13.96
N ALA A 9 10.76 14.48 14.23
CA ALA A 9 10.88 13.05 14.51
C ALA A 9 10.17 12.69 15.81
N LEU A 10 9.45 11.57 15.80
CA LEU A 10 8.89 10.95 16.99
C LEU A 10 9.93 10.03 17.63
N PRO A 11 9.88 9.82 18.95
CA PRO A 11 10.65 8.76 19.59
C PRO A 11 10.34 7.40 18.95
N PRO A 12 11.34 6.56 18.66
CA PRO A 12 11.09 5.22 18.12
C PRO A 12 10.20 4.41 19.06
N HIS A 13 9.14 3.82 18.52
CA HIS A 13 8.23 2.97 19.28
C HIS A 13 8.18 1.59 18.62
N ARG A 14 8.95 0.67 19.21
CA ARG A 14 9.36 -0.63 18.67
C ARG A 14 8.86 -1.76 19.58
N PRO A 15 8.61 -2.96 19.05
CA PRO A 15 8.34 -4.13 19.89
C PRO A 15 9.58 -4.51 20.71
N ASP A 16 9.40 -5.13 21.87
CA ASP A 16 10.49 -5.53 22.76
C ASP A 16 11.53 -6.45 22.08
N ALA A 17 11.06 -7.30 21.15
CA ALA A 17 11.88 -8.22 20.37
C ALA A 17 12.46 -7.60 19.09
N TYR A 18 12.38 -6.27 18.91
CA TYR A 18 12.87 -5.60 17.71
C TYR A 18 14.38 -5.81 17.51
N THR A 19 14.74 -6.14 16.28
CA THR A 19 16.13 -6.21 15.82
C THR A 19 16.25 -5.54 14.46
N THR A 20 17.46 -5.12 14.07
CA THR A 20 17.76 -4.67 12.69
C THR A 20 17.98 -5.85 11.74
N GLY A 21 17.28 -6.97 11.96
CA GLY A 21 17.47 -8.22 11.23
C GLY A 21 17.12 -8.13 9.74
N HIS A 22 16.39 -7.10 9.34
CA HIS A 22 16.06 -6.79 7.95
C HIS A 22 17.19 -6.07 7.21
N HIS A 23 18.19 -5.51 7.90
CA HIS A 23 19.33 -4.85 7.26
C HIS A 23 20.40 -5.85 6.82
N ILE A 24 20.96 -5.66 5.62
CA ILE A 24 22.15 -6.37 5.13
C ILE A 24 23.27 -5.35 4.89
N GLY A 25 24.38 -5.50 5.61
CA GLY A 25 25.51 -4.55 5.59
C GLY A 25 25.48 -3.53 6.73
N LYS A 26 26.58 -2.78 6.91
CA LYS A 26 26.71 -1.67 7.87
C LYS A 26 27.57 -0.54 7.26
N PRO A 27 26.98 0.57 6.75
CA PRO A 27 25.54 0.85 6.64
C PRO A 27 24.80 -0.14 5.71
N PRO A 28 23.46 -0.24 5.79
CA PRO A 28 22.69 -1.16 4.96
C PRO A 28 22.87 -0.86 3.47
N THR A 29 23.14 -1.89 2.67
CA THR A 29 23.20 -1.80 1.19
C THR A 29 22.05 -2.55 0.51
N SER A 30 21.36 -3.41 1.26
CA SER A 30 20.17 -4.15 0.84
C SER A 30 19.38 -4.61 2.07
N PHE A 31 18.21 -5.18 1.83
CA PHE A 31 17.25 -5.59 2.85
C PHE A 31 16.81 -7.04 2.68
N LYS A 32 16.19 -7.61 3.72
CA LYS A 32 15.56 -8.94 3.66
C LYS A 32 14.36 -9.02 4.59
N ASN A 33 13.45 -9.94 4.29
CA ASN A 33 12.45 -10.36 5.27
C ASN A 33 13.15 -11.16 6.39
N PRO A 34 12.99 -10.76 7.66
CA PRO A 34 13.64 -11.45 8.77
C PRO A 34 12.84 -12.66 9.29
N TRP A 35 11.60 -12.86 8.82
CA TRP A 35 10.67 -13.84 9.40
C TRP A 35 10.62 -15.17 8.61
N PRO A 36 10.44 -16.32 9.29
CA PRO A 36 10.26 -17.62 8.64
C PRO A 36 9.03 -17.72 7.73
N SER A 37 8.05 -16.83 7.92
CA SER A 37 6.86 -16.70 7.08
C SER A 37 7.16 -16.27 5.63
N TYR A 38 8.38 -15.79 5.37
CA TYR A 38 8.84 -15.41 4.04
C TYR A 38 9.71 -16.49 3.41
N LYS A 39 9.44 -16.78 2.15
CA LYS A 39 10.34 -17.55 1.30
C LYS A 39 10.32 -17.01 -0.12
N ASN A 40 11.50 -16.94 -0.72
CA ASN A 40 11.66 -16.69 -2.15
C ASN A 40 12.06 -18.00 -2.82
N ASP A 41 11.12 -18.66 -3.49
CA ASP A 41 11.39 -19.96 -4.10
C ASP A 41 12.22 -19.89 -5.39
N GLY A 42 12.65 -18.69 -5.79
CA GLY A 42 13.61 -18.48 -6.87
C GLY A 42 13.13 -18.92 -8.26
N ILE A 43 14.08 -18.99 -9.20
CA ILE A 43 13.81 -19.20 -10.63
C ILE A 43 13.21 -20.59 -10.91
N ILE A 44 13.60 -21.63 -10.17
CA ILE A 44 13.14 -23.01 -10.41
C ILE A 44 11.63 -23.13 -10.15
N THR A 45 11.14 -22.56 -9.06
CA THR A 45 9.71 -22.60 -8.73
C THR A 45 8.91 -21.69 -9.66
N ALA A 46 9.45 -20.53 -10.05
CA ALA A 46 8.84 -19.69 -11.09
C ALA A 46 8.72 -20.42 -12.45
N LEU A 47 9.75 -21.19 -12.84
CA LEU A 47 9.72 -22.02 -14.05
C LEU A 47 8.71 -23.16 -13.90
N ARG A 48 8.70 -23.88 -12.76
CA ARG A 48 7.70 -24.93 -12.51
C ARG A 48 6.28 -24.38 -12.58
N ALA A 49 5.99 -23.24 -11.93
CA ALA A 49 4.69 -22.59 -12.03
C ALA A 49 4.34 -22.25 -13.49
N ARG A 50 5.30 -21.67 -14.25
CA ARG A 50 5.10 -21.31 -15.67
C ARG A 50 4.74 -22.49 -16.58
N PHE A 51 5.27 -23.68 -16.31
CA PHE A 51 5.07 -24.86 -17.17
C PHE A 51 4.04 -25.87 -16.63
N ASN A 52 3.83 -25.92 -15.30
CA ASN A 52 3.03 -26.96 -14.65
C ASN A 52 1.77 -26.43 -13.94
N THR A 53 1.65 -25.12 -13.68
CA THR A 53 0.40 -24.54 -13.18
C THR A 53 -0.52 -24.24 -14.36
N PRO A 54 -1.76 -24.76 -14.39
CA PRO A 54 -2.72 -24.42 -15.43
C PRO A 54 -2.92 -22.91 -15.50
N LYS A 55 -2.66 -22.33 -16.67
CA LYS A 55 -2.92 -20.90 -16.89
C LYS A 55 -4.43 -20.71 -16.94
N ASN A 56 -4.97 -20.05 -15.94
CA ASN A 56 -6.39 -19.67 -15.88
C ASN A 56 -6.56 -18.22 -16.33
N PHE A 57 -6.01 -17.89 -17.50
CA PHE A 57 -6.18 -16.55 -18.06
C PHE A 57 -7.65 -16.36 -18.42
N VAL A 58 -8.33 -15.48 -17.70
CA VAL A 58 -9.67 -15.01 -18.05
C VAL A 58 -9.53 -13.60 -18.59
N PRO A 59 -9.99 -13.26 -19.81
CA PRO A 59 -9.93 -11.89 -20.30
C PRO A 59 -10.75 -10.96 -19.40
N VAL A 60 -10.42 -9.66 -19.41
CA VAL A 60 -11.28 -8.66 -18.75
C VAL A 60 -12.66 -8.70 -19.42
N PRO A 61 -13.76 -8.85 -18.67
CA PRO A 61 -15.11 -8.92 -19.25
C PRO A 61 -15.41 -7.68 -20.09
N ALA A 62 -15.88 -7.87 -21.33
CA ALA A 62 -16.17 -6.77 -22.25
C ALA A 62 -17.35 -5.89 -21.77
N ASP A 63 -18.31 -6.49 -21.08
CA ASP A 63 -19.44 -5.81 -20.42
C ASP A 63 -19.06 -5.17 -19.08
N ARG A 64 -17.82 -5.40 -18.61
CA ARG A 64 -17.28 -4.98 -17.31
C ARG A 64 -18.08 -5.48 -16.11
N LEU A 65 -18.92 -6.51 -16.29
CA LEU A 65 -19.71 -7.07 -15.21
C LEU A 65 -18.79 -7.72 -14.16
N GLY A 66 -19.06 -7.44 -12.88
CA GLY A 66 -18.26 -7.93 -11.77
C GLY A 66 -16.94 -7.16 -11.54
N LEU A 67 -16.64 -6.13 -12.32
CA LEU A 67 -15.56 -5.19 -12.03
C LEU A 67 -16.04 -4.08 -11.09
N VAL A 68 -15.11 -3.53 -10.32
CA VAL A 68 -15.33 -2.30 -9.55
C VAL A 68 -15.75 -1.18 -10.47
N GLN A 69 -16.71 -0.37 -10.04
CA GLN A 69 -17.16 0.76 -10.84
C GLN A 69 -16.17 1.92 -10.71
N VAL A 70 -16.11 2.75 -11.75
CA VAL A 70 -15.38 4.02 -11.72
C VAL A 70 -16.38 5.13 -11.59
N ARG A 71 -16.22 5.96 -10.57
CA ARG A 71 -17.05 7.15 -10.33
C ARG A 71 -16.16 8.36 -10.14
N LYS A 72 -16.69 9.55 -10.44
CA LYS A 72 -15.98 10.79 -10.15
C LYS A 72 -15.88 10.97 -8.62
N PRO A 73 -14.70 11.27 -8.06
CA PRO A 73 -14.57 11.49 -6.63
C PRO A 73 -15.28 12.77 -6.18
N ASP A 74 -15.91 12.73 -5.01
CA ASP A 74 -16.44 13.92 -4.35
C ASP A 74 -15.46 14.41 -3.27
N PHE A 75 -14.49 15.22 -3.68
CA PHE A 75 -13.53 15.84 -2.78
C PHE A 75 -14.13 16.97 -1.91
N ASN A 76 -15.37 17.37 -2.17
CA ASN A 76 -16.09 18.39 -1.40
C ASN A 76 -17.02 17.79 -0.34
N ASN A 77 -16.99 16.46 -0.17
CA ASN A 77 -17.78 15.77 0.85
C ASN A 77 -17.51 16.37 2.23
N THR A 78 -18.54 16.95 2.85
CA THR A 78 -18.47 17.64 4.14
C THR A 78 -18.74 16.72 5.34
N THR A 79 -18.82 15.41 5.14
CA THR A 79 -19.01 14.45 6.23
C THR A 79 -17.80 14.51 7.16
N ASN A 80 -18.06 14.72 8.45
CA ASN A 80 -17.01 14.77 9.48
C ASN A 80 -16.38 13.39 9.68
N GLY A 81 -15.06 13.39 9.85
CA GLY A 81 -14.25 12.20 10.08
C GLY A 81 -13.07 12.12 9.14
N LEU A 82 -12.29 11.07 9.30
CA LEU A 82 -11.18 10.79 8.41
C LEU A 82 -11.73 10.16 7.12
N LYS A 83 -11.26 10.65 5.96
CA LYS A 83 -11.73 10.21 4.65
C LYS A 83 -10.64 9.45 3.92
N ALA A 84 -11.00 8.33 3.31
CA ALA A 84 -10.14 7.57 2.41
C ALA A 84 -10.83 7.43 1.06
N THR A 85 -10.30 8.09 0.03
CA THR A 85 -10.80 8.02 -1.34
C THR A 85 -9.95 7.08 -2.16
N TRP A 86 -10.53 6.00 -2.67
CA TRP A 86 -9.79 5.03 -3.46
C TRP A 86 -9.59 5.54 -4.88
N ILE A 87 -8.35 5.74 -5.31
CA ILE A 87 -8.02 6.17 -6.67
C ILE A 87 -7.87 4.95 -7.61
N GLY A 88 -7.63 3.77 -7.04
CA GLY A 88 -7.46 2.52 -7.76
C GLY A 88 -6.11 1.87 -7.48
N HIS A 89 -6.06 0.55 -7.58
CA HIS A 89 -4.89 -0.25 -7.18
C HIS A 89 -4.56 -0.03 -5.70
N ALA A 90 -3.34 0.34 -5.33
CA ALA A 90 -2.99 0.77 -3.97
C ALA A 90 -3.12 2.29 -3.74
N SER A 91 -3.50 3.07 -4.74
CA SER A 91 -3.56 4.52 -4.62
C SER A 91 -4.77 4.98 -3.80
N PHE A 92 -4.51 5.68 -2.69
CA PHE A 92 -5.54 6.29 -1.86
C PHE A 92 -5.21 7.74 -1.53
N LEU A 93 -6.22 8.60 -1.58
CA LEU A 93 -6.15 9.92 -0.95
C LEU A 93 -6.76 9.84 0.45
N ILE A 94 -5.93 10.06 1.46
CA ILE A 94 -6.34 10.21 2.86
C ILE A 94 -6.51 11.70 3.18
N GLU A 95 -7.64 12.08 3.74
CA GLU A 95 -7.88 13.39 4.32
C GLU A 95 -8.17 13.22 5.82
N THR A 96 -7.30 13.77 6.67
CA THR A 96 -7.56 13.75 8.12
C THR A 96 -8.76 14.64 8.46
N THR A 97 -9.31 14.49 9.66
CA THR A 97 -10.31 15.41 10.19
C THR A 97 -9.72 16.81 10.27
N ALA A 98 -10.49 17.82 9.82
CA ALA A 98 -10.11 19.21 10.00
C ALA A 98 -10.14 19.57 11.49
N SER A 99 -9.05 20.13 12.01
CA SER A 99 -9.05 20.67 13.37
C SER A 99 -9.83 21.99 13.42
N GLU A 100 -10.35 22.34 14.60
CA GLU A 100 -11.08 23.59 14.78
C GLU A 100 -10.23 24.80 14.33
N GLY A 101 -10.81 25.65 13.48
CA GLY A 101 -10.14 26.82 12.92
C GLY A 101 -9.27 26.58 11.68
N ASN A 102 -9.10 25.32 11.24
CA ASN A 102 -8.42 25.01 9.98
C ASN A 102 -9.43 24.89 8.82
N GLU A 103 -8.97 25.19 7.61
CA GLU A 103 -9.81 25.18 6.40
C GLU A 103 -10.17 23.76 5.94
N ARG A 104 -9.25 22.81 6.19
CA ARG A 104 -9.35 21.39 5.83
C ARG A 104 -8.40 20.56 6.69
N GLY A 105 -8.51 19.23 6.62
CA GLY A 105 -7.49 18.34 7.13
C GLY A 105 -6.30 18.15 6.19
N MET A 106 -5.28 17.45 6.70
CA MET A 106 -4.09 17.08 5.96
C MET A 106 -4.44 16.07 4.87
N ARG A 107 -3.96 16.31 3.64
CA ARG A 107 -4.21 15.44 2.48
C ARG A 107 -2.94 14.68 2.13
N ILE A 108 -2.98 13.36 2.33
CA ILE A 108 -1.86 12.44 2.15
C ILE A 108 -2.21 11.43 1.07
N LEU A 109 -1.41 11.38 0.02
CA LEU A 109 -1.60 10.47 -1.10
C LEU A 109 -0.68 9.25 -0.94
N LEU A 110 -1.27 8.07 -0.90
CA LEU A 110 -0.57 6.79 -0.74
C LEU A 110 -0.32 6.18 -2.12
N ASP A 111 0.91 5.75 -2.40
CA ASP A 111 1.32 5.01 -3.61
C ASP A 111 0.64 5.47 -4.91
N PRO A 112 0.81 6.74 -5.32
CA PRO A 112 0.02 7.33 -6.40
C PRO A 112 0.43 6.86 -7.79
N VAL A 113 -0.53 6.32 -8.55
CA VAL A 113 -0.34 5.87 -9.93
C VAL A 113 -1.51 6.27 -10.83
N TRP A 114 -1.24 7.14 -11.80
CA TRP A 114 -2.17 7.56 -12.85
C TRP A 114 -1.80 7.03 -14.24
N SER A 115 -0.57 6.55 -14.44
CA SER A 115 -0.13 6.04 -15.74
C SER A 115 -0.98 4.87 -16.24
N ASP A 116 -1.11 4.78 -17.56
CA ASP A 116 -1.78 3.67 -18.25
C ASP A 116 -0.91 2.41 -18.25
N ARG A 117 0.42 2.55 -18.19
CA ARG A 117 1.36 1.44 -18.11
C ARG A 117 2.34 1.63 -16.96
N VAL A 118 2.54 0.59 -16.18
CA VAL A 118 3.47 0.57 -15.05
C VAL A 118 4.68 -0.30 -15.40
N GLY A 119 5.85 0.35 -15.46
CA GLY A 119 7.14 -0.32 -15.67
C GLY A 119 8.21 0.65 -16.16
N PRO A 120 9.41 0.15 -16.51
CA PRO A 120 10.55 1.00 -16.87
C PRO A 120 10.18 1.99 -17.99
N TYR A 121 10.32 3.28 -17.68
CA TYR A 121 9.98 4.40 -18.58
C TYR A 121 8.54 4.37 -19.13
N GLY A 122 7.62 3.65 -18.47
CA GLY A 122 6.25 3.46 -18.97
C GLY A 122 6.16 2.68 -20.30
N MET A 123 7.22 2.00 -20.73
CA MET A 123 7.29 1.33 -22.04
C MET A 123 6.94 -0.16 -21.99
N VAL A 124 7.36 -0.84 -20.92
CA VAL A 124 7.16 -2.28 -20.72
C VAL A 124 6.44 -2.49 -19.41
N GLY A 125 5.61 -3.53 -19.30
CA GLY A 125 4.93 -3.90 -18.05
C GLY A 125 3.40 -3.85 -18.15
N PRO A 126 2.71 -4.11 -17.03
CA PRO A 126 1.26 -4.15 -16.96
C PRO A 126 0.57 -2.90 -17.51
N VAL A 127 -0.54 -3.13 -18.23
CA VAL A 127 -1.43 -2.07 -18.72
C VAL A 127 -2.65 -2.01 -17.84
N ARG A 128 -3.05 -0.80 -17.50
CA ARG A 128 -4.27 -0.45 -16.80
C ARG A 128 -5.48 -0.91 -17.60
N PHE A 129 -6.41 -1.64 -16.97
CA PHE A 129 -7.70 -2.00 -17.59
C PHE A 129 -8.87 -1.20 -17.02
N THR A 130 -8.66 -0.45 -15.94
CA THR A 130 -9.66 0.46 -15.37
C THR A 130 -9.08 1.86 -15.21
N PRO A 131 -9.67 2.89 -15.85
CA PRO A 131 -9.12 4.24 -15.86
C PRO A 131 -9.09 4.84 -14.44
N PRO A 132 -8.18 5.81 -14.18
CA PRO A 132 -8.26 6.58 -12.94
C PRO A 132 -9.59 7.36 -12.87
N PRO A 133 -10.11 7.63 -11.66
CA PRO A 133 -11.43 8.25 -11.48
C PRO A 133 -11.45 9.76 -11.75
N CYS A 134 -10.28 10.39 -11.79
CA CYS A 134 -10.08 11.81 -12.11
C CYS A 134 -8.68 12.03 -12.66
N THR A 135 -8.43 13.20 -13.23
CA THR A 135 -7.07 13.65 -13.60
C THR A 135 -6.31 14.15 -12.37
N ILE A 136 -4.98 14.31 -12.50
CA ILE A 136 -4.14 14.93 -11.45
C ILE A 136 -4.53 16.40 -11.23
N ASP A 137 -4.97 17.10 -12.28
CA ASP A 137 -5.38 18.50 -12.17
C ASP A 137 -6.68 18.66 -11.37
N GLU A 138 -7.56 17.67 -11.42
CA GLU A 138 -8.79 17.59 -10.62
C GLU A 138 -8.55 17.18 -9.16
N LEU A 139 -7.35 16.72 -8.80
CA LEU A 139 -7.03 16.45 -7.40
C LEU A 139 -7.05 17.76 -6.59
N PRO A 140 -7.50 17.71 -5.32
CA PRO A 140 -7.29 18.78 -4.39
C PRO A 140 -5.79 19.03 -4.15
N GLU A 141 -5.47 20.09 -3.40
CA GLU A 141 -4.13 20.25 -2.84
C GLU A 141 -3.71 19.01 -2.04
N ILE A 142 -2.46 18.58 -2.22
CA ILE A 142 -1.87 17.42 -1.57
C ILE A 142 -0.68 17.93 -0.76
N ASP A 143 -0.61 17.57 0.50
CA ASP A 143 0.46 18.04 1.39
C ASP A 143 1.62 17.03 1.45
N ALA A 144 1.30 15.75 1.32
CA ALA A 144 2.27 14.67 1.40
C ALA A 144 1.95 13.50 0.45
N VAL A 145 3.01 12.82 0.02
CA VAL A 145 2.95 11.50 -0.61
C VAL A 145 3.69 10.50 0.27
N CYS A 146 3.07 9.36 0.57
CA CYS A 146 3.77 8.23 1.20
C CYS A 146 3.93 7.11 0.20
N ILE A 147 5.16 6.60 0.09
CA ILE A 147 5.53 5.50 -0.79
C ILE A 147 5.86 4.27 0.07
N SER A 148 5.15 3.17 -0.11
CA SER A 148 5.41 1.91 0.58
C SER A 148 6.70 1.26 0.12
N HIS A 149 6.94 1.22 -1.19
CA HIS A 149 8.11 0.62 -1.82
C HIS A 149 8.26 1.11 -3.26
N ASP A 150 9.38 0.76 -3.91
CA ASP A 150 9.70 1.34 -5.21
C ASP A 150 9.19 0.56 -6.42
N HIS A 151 8.24 -0.38 -6.33
CA HIS A 151 7.71 -1.00 -7.55
C HIS A 151 6.94 0.01 -8.43
N TYR A 152 6.86 -0.26 -9.73
CA TYR A 152 6.34 0.70 -10.72
C TYR A 152 4.84 0.98 -10.58
N ASP A 153 4.09 0.06 -9.98
CA ASP A 153 2.67 0.19 -9.66
C ASP A 153 2.39 0.83 -8.29
N HIS A 154 3.44 1.29 -7.60
CA HIS A 154 3.36 2.05 -6.34
C HIS A 154 4.10 3.39 -6.39
N LEU A 155 5.09 3.51 -7.28
CA LEU A 155 5.90 4.72 -7.47
C LEU A 155 5.96 5.05 -8.98
N ASP A 156 5.00 5.84 -9.45
CA ASP A 156 4.88 6.19 -10.87
C ASP A 156 5.53 7.56 -11.17
N SER A 157 6.65 7.54 -11.89
CA SER A 157 7.45 8.75 -12.14
C SER A 157 6.67 9.87 -12.84
N ASP A 158 5.80 9.51 -13.79
CA ASP A 158 5.01 10.50 -14.53
C ASP A 158 3.94 11.15 -13.66
N THR A 159 3.35 10.35 -12.75
CA THR A 159 2.43 10.85 -11.73
C THR A 159 3.14 11.78 -10.76
N LEU A 160 4.29 11.37 -10.22
CA LEU A 160 5.04 12.17 -9.27
C LEU A 160 5.54 13.48 -9.89
N LYS A 161 5.95 13.47 -11.16
CA LYS A 161 6.33 14.67 -11.91
C LYS A 161 5.20 15.69 -11.96
N LYS A 162 4.01 15.24 -12.35
CA LYS A 162 2.83 16.11 -12.49
C LYS A 162 2.35 16.61 -11.13
N LEU A 163 2.33 15.77 -10.10
CA LEU A 163 1.99 16.16 -8.73
C LEU A 163 2.95 17.22 -8.18
N ASN A 164 4.25 16.99 -8.28
CA ASN A 164 5.25 17.93 -7.77
C ASN A 164 5.20 19.29 -8.49
N ALA A 165 4.93 19.28 -9.80
CA ALA A 165 4.70 20.50 -10.57
C ALA A 165 3.42 21.24 -10.14
N LYS A 166 2.30 20.52 -9.97
CA LYS A 166 1.02 21.09 -9.52
C LYS A 166 1.12 21.75 -8.15
N GLN A 167 1.89 21.17 -7.22
CA GLN A 167 2.10 21.73 -5.87
C GLN A 167 3.21 22.81 -5.82
N ASN A 168 3.79 23.21 -6.96
CA ASN A 168 4.90 24.19 -7.02
C ASN A 168 6.10 23.84 -6.10
N GLY A 169 6.35 22.55 -5.89
CA GLY A 169 7.38 22.05 -4.97
C GLY A 169 7.02 22.10 -3.47
N ASP A 170 5.81 22.52 -3.11
CA ASP A 170 5.29 22.47 -1.73
C ASP A 170 4.62 21.11 -1.43
N LEU A 171 5.36 20.04 -1.69
CA LEU A 171 4.93 18.65 -1.48
C LEU A 171 6.02 17.89 -0.72
N ARG A 172 5.63 17.19 0.35
CA ARG A 172 6.51 16.26 1.09
C ARG A 172 6.39 14.85 0.53
N PHE A 173 7.49 14.10 0.58
CA PHE A 173 7.54 12.68 0.25
C PHE A 173 8.08 11.92 1.45
N PHE A 174 7.41 10.84 1.84
CA PHE A 174 7.83 9.92 2.88
C PHE A 174 8.02 8.55 2.26
N CYS A 175 9.17 7.93 2.49
CA CYS A 175 9.49 6.64 1.90
C CYS A 175 10.38 5.79 2.82
N ALA A 176 10.44 4.50 2.54
CA ALA A 176 11.35 3.58 3.22
C ALA A 176 12.82 3.80 2.81
N LEU A 177 13.77 3.30 3.63
CA LEU A 177 15.22 3.38 3.37
C LEU A 177 15.63 2.98 1.94
N GLY A 178 16.56 3.72 1.35
CA GLY A 178 17.02 3.58 -0.04
C GLY A 178 16.11 4.19 -1.12
N VAL A 179 14.80 4.37 -0.86
CA VAL A 179 13.85 4.89 -1.86
C VAL A 179 14.06 6.38 -2.14
N LYS A 180 14.64 7.16 -1.21
CA LYS A 180 14.94 8.59 -1.43
C LYS A 180 15.89 8.80 -2.60
N THR A 181 16.87 7.91 -2.77
CA THR A 181 17.78 7.95 -3.92
C THR A 181 17.04 7.67 -5.22
N VAL A 182 16.03 6.79 -5.21
CA VAL A 182 15.18 6.56 -6.38
C VAL A 182 14.39 7.82 -6.71
N LEU A 183 13.66 8.39 -5.75
CA LEU A 183 12.81 9.57 -5.94
C LEU A 183 13.58 10.79 -6.49
N THR A 184 14.75 11.07 -5.91
CA THR A 184 15.60 12.19 -6.34
C THR A 184 16.33 11.89 -7.66
N GLY A 185 16.60 10.61 -7.95
CA GLY A 185 17.23 10.14 -9.19
C GLY A 185 16.29 10.04 -10.41
N LEU A 186 14.96 10.14 -10.21
CA LEU A 186 13.98 10.06 -11.31
C LEU A 186 14.07 11.19 -12.35
N GLY A 187 14.71 12.32 -12.01
CA GLY A 187 14.75 13.49 -12.90
C GLY A 187 13.41 14.22 -13.04
N VAL A 188 12.49 14.05 -12.07
CA VAL A 188 11.13 14.63 -12.09
C VAL A 188 10.98 15.88 -11.22
N GLY A 189 12.10 16.49 -10.82
CA GLY A 189 12.13 17.74 -10.05
C GLY A 189 11.90 17.61 -8.55
N ILE A 190 11.86 16.39 -8.01
CA ILE A 190 11.82 16.13 -6.57
C ILE A 190 13.20 16.40 -5.97
N LYS A 191 13.25 17.26 -4.95
CA LYS A 191 14.49 17.66 -4.27
C LYS A 191 14.69 16.88 -2.99
N ALA A 192 15.96 16.75 -2.57
CA ALA A 192 16.33 15.97 -1.39
C ALA A 192 15.74 16.50 -0.07
N ASP A 193 15.44 17.80 0.01
CA ASP A 193 14.80 18.46 1.15
C ASP A 193 13.28 18.25 1.20
N GLN A 194 12.67 17.73 0.12
CA GLN A 194 11.27 17.33 0.09
C GLN A 194 11.05 15.91 0.61
N VAL A 195 12.10 15.08 0.65
CA VAL A 195 12.01 13.63 0.91
C VAL A 195 12.55 13.30 2.29
N GLU A 196 11.70 12.70 3.13
CA GLU A 196 12.07 12.08 4.39
C GLU A 196 12.14 10.56 4.19
N GLU A 197 13.23 9.95 4.64
CA GLU A 197 13.47 8.52 4.49
C GLU A 197 13.48 7.84 5.86
N MET A 198 12.70 6.77 6.02
CA MET A 198 12.38 6.20 7.33
C MET A 198 12.67 4.70 7.36
N ASP A 199 13.23 4.21 8.47
CA ASP A 199 13.30 2.77 8.74
C ASP A 199 12.00 2.28 9.39
N TRP A 200 11.85 0.96 9.51
CA TRP A 200 10.75 0.39 10.27
C TRP A 200 10.76 0.89 11.72
N TRP A 201 9.57 1.24 12.19
CA TRP A 201 9.24 1.82 13.50
C TRP A 201 9.74 3.24 13.73
N ASP A 202 10.26 3.90 12.70
CA ASP A 202 10.45 5.35 12.74
C ASP A 202 9.10 6.05 12.57
N GLY A 203 8.94 7.16 13.28
CA GLY A 203 7.75 7.99 13.21
C GLY A 203 8.12 9.45 13.08
N ILE A 204 7.25 10.23 12.44
CA ILE A 204 7.37 11.68 12.35
C ILE A 204 6.00 12.33 12.57
N THR A 205 6.00 13.56 13.05
CA THR A 205 4.87 14.47 12.98
C THR A 205 5.14 15.49 11.89
N MET A 206 4.22 15.60 10.93
CA MET A 206 4.20 16.67 9.94
C MET A 206 3.14 17.71 10.35
N PHE A 207 3.47 18.99 10.24
CA PHE A 207 2.55 20.09 10.50
C PHE A 207 2.59 21.12 9.37
N LYS A 208 1.43 21.63 8.96
CA LYS A 208 1.28 22.71 7.98
C LYS A 208 0.28 23.74 8.49
N LYS A 209 0.69 25.01 8.49
CA LYS A 209 -0.14 26.13 8.98
C LYS A 209 -1.45 26.21 8.17
N GLY A 210 -2.58 26.36 8.86
CA GLY A 210 -3.93 26.42 8.25
C GLY A 210 -4.54 25.06 7.90
N VAL A 211 -3.76 23.98 8.01
CA VAL A 211 -4.19 22.60 7.72
C VAL A 211 -4.17 21.72 8.99
N GLY A 212 -3.11 21.84 9.80
CA GLY A 212 -2.93 21.05 11.03
C GLY A 212 -1.79 20.06 10.92
N GLY A 213 -1.86 18.97 11.68
CA GLY A 213 -0.80 17.96 11.73
C GLY A 213 -1.27 16.53 11.55
N ALA A 214 -0.35 15.67 11.13
CA ALA A 214 -0.52 14.22 11.02
C ALA A 214 0.76 13.52 11.48
N GLU A 215 0.61 12.42 12.20
CA GLU A 215 1.71 11.50 12.52
C GLU A 215 1.79 10.42 11.44
N LEU A 216 2.99 10.21 10.89
CA LEU A 216 3.29 9.16 9.92
C LEU A 216 4.29 8.20 10.56
N ILE A 217 3.97 6.91 10.59
CA ILE A 217 4.85 5.88 11.13
C ILE A 217 5.12 4.86 10.04
N CYS A 218 6.39 4.65 9.74
CA CYS A 218 6.86 3.63 8.82
C CYS A 218 6.87 2.29 9.57
N THR A 219 6.05 1.33 9.17
CA THR A 219 5.95 0.03 9.85
C THR A 219 6.36 -1.12 8.94
N PRO A 220 6.71 -2.30 9.48
CA PRO A 220 7.13 -3.41 8.64
C PRO A 220 6.02 -3.92 7.70
N ALA A 221 6.46 -4.50 6.58
CA ALA A 221 5.65 -5.31 5.69
C ALA A 221 6.49 -6.52 5.25
N GLN A 222 5.86 -7.62 4.84
CA GLN A 222 6.53 -8.76 4.21
C GLN A 222 6.48 -8.67 2.68
N HIS A 223 7.48 -8.04 2.07
CA HIS A 223 7.53 -7.84 0.62
C HIS A 223 8.97 -7.78 0.10
N ARG A 224 9.18 -7.23 -1.09
CA ARG A 224 10.48 -6.93 -1.71
C ARG A 224 10.42 -5.56 -2.36
N SER A 225 11.56 -4.96 -2.66
CA SER A 225 11.63 -3.68 -3.36
C SER A 225 12.91 -3.57 -4.17
N GLY A 226 12.94 -2.79 -5.23
CA GLY A 226 14.11 -2.52 -6.07
C GLY A 226 13.76 -2.46 -7.55
N ARG A 227 14.24 -1.40 -8.24
CA ARG A 227 14.09 -1.22 -9.70
C ARG A 227 15.30 -1.60 -10.54
N THR A 228 16.44 -1.81 -9.91
CA THR A 228 17.69 -2.09 -10.62
C THR A 228 17.80 -3.58 -10.94
N PRO A 229 18.07 -3.95 -12.21
CA PRO A 229 18.43 -5.32 -12.53
C PRO A 229 19.53 -5.80 -11.57
N TRP A 230 19.42 -7.03 -11.09
CA TRP A 230 20.42 -7.70 -10.21
C TRP A 230 20.55 -7.17 -8.78
N ASN A 231 19.81 -6.12 -8.37
CA ASN A 231 19.74 -5.64 -6.98
C ASN A 231 18.28 -5.53 -6.49
N PHE A 232 17.53 -6.61 -6.71
CA PHE A 232 16.26 -6.81 -6.01
C PHE A 232 16.55 -6.89 -4.51
N ASP A 233 15.83 -6.11 -3.72
CA ASP A 233 16.01 -5.81 -2.28
C ASP A 233 17.04 -4.71 -1.95
N GLY A 234 17.45 -3.88 -2.93
CA GLY A 234 18.33 -2.73 -2.70
C GLY A 234 17.67 -1.53 -1.99
N THR A 235 16.35 -1.49 -1.94
CA THR A 235 15.54 -0.51 -1.21
C THR A 235 14.62 -1.24 -0.23
N LEU A 236 14.25 -0.58 0.86
CA LEU A 236 13.33 -1.11 1.85
C LEU A 236 11.89 -0.97 1.36
N TRP A 237 11.00 -1.81 1.90
CA TRP A 237 9.55 -1.75 1.73
C TRP A 237 8.90 -1.57 3.09
N CYS A 238 7.73 -0.93 3.15
CA CYS A 238 7.03 -0.71 4.41
C CYS A 238 5.51 -0.70 4.25
N SER A 239 4.83 -0.76 5.38
CA SER A 239 3.46 -0.30 5.57
C SER A 239 3.49 1.09 6.22
N TRP A 240 2.39 1.82 6.16
CA TRP A 240 2.25 3.15 6.76
C TRP A 240 1.13 3.18 7.79
N ILE A 241 1.37 3.84 8.92
CA ILE A 241 0.31 4.30 9.81
C ILE A 241 0.17 5.81 9.63
N ILE A 242 -1.06 6.27 9.44
CA ILE A 242 -1.43 7.68 9.50
C ILE A 242 -2.29 7.87 10.74
N LYS A 243 -1.88 8.76 11.64
CA LYS A 243 -2.60 9.06 12.87
C LYS A 243 -2.85 10.57 13.00
N GLU A 244 -4.06 10.92 13.38
CA GLU A 244 -4.35 12.27 13.84
C GLU A 244 -3.67 12.51 15.21
N PRO A 245 -2.92 13.60 15.41
CA PRO A 245 -2.11 13.81 16.62
C PRO A 245 -2.88 13.88 17.96
N SER A 246 -4.21 13.96 17.92
CA SER A 246 -5.06 13.94 19.11
C SER A 246 -5.08 12.57 19.79
N SER A 247 -5.28 12.54 21.11
CA SER A 247 -5.48 11.30 21.88
C SER A 247 -6.74 10.53 21.45
N SER A 248 -7.76 11.23 20.94
CA SER A 248 -8.97 10.66 20.34
C SER A 248 -8.92 10.61 18.81
N GLY A 249 -7.76 10.88 18.22
CA GLY A 249 -7.55 10.97 16.79
C GLY A 249 -7.74 9.65 16.05
N LYS A 250 -8.27 9.73 14.84
CA LYS A 250 -8.45 8.59 13.94
C LYS A 250 -7.12 8.04 13.48
N LYS A 251 -7.08 6.72 13.26
CA LYS A 251 -5.89 6.01 12.78
C LYS A 251 -6.19 5.15 11.56
N VAL A 252 -5.36 5.28 10.54
CA VAL A 252 -5.37 4.44 9.33
C VAL A 252 -4.11 3.59 9.28
N PHE A 253 -4.29 2.31 8.99
CA PHE A 253 -3.20 1.42 8.58
C PHE A 253 -3.26 1.19 7.07
N PHE A 254 -2.16 1.46 6.36
CA PHE A 254 -1.98 1.15 4.95
C PHE A 254 -0.94 0.05 4.82
N ALA A 255 -1.35 -1.14 4.42
CA ALA A 255 -0.48 -2.31 4.41
C ALA A 255 0.63 -2.26 3.34
N GLY A 256 0.47 -1.42 2.32
CA GLY A 256 1.25 -1.54 1.08
C GLY A 256 1.04 -2.90 0.42
N ASP A 257 2.00 -3.33 -0.39
CA ASP A 257 2.07 -4.71 -0.83
C ASP A 257 2.72 -5.56 0.23
N THR A 258 2.06 -6.65 0.56
CA THR A 258 2.56 -7.54 1.60
C THR A 258 2.00 -8.94 1.49
N GLY A 259 2.84 -9.94 1.78
CA GLY A 259 2.42 -11.29 2.10
C GLY A 259 2.15 -11.45 3.59
N TYR A 260 1.55 -12.57 3.96
CA TYR A 260 1.28 -12.90 5.35
C TYR A 260 2.00 -14.18 5.78
N CYS A 261 1.92 -15.22 4.96
CA CYS A 261 2.64 -16.46 5.17
C CYS A 261 2.86 -17.18 3.83
N HIS A 262 4.08 -17.67 3.60
CA HIS A 262 4.41 -18.48 2.45
C HIS A 262 3.70 -19.85 2.50
N VAL A 263 3.13 -20.26 1.37
CA VAL A 263 2.45 -21.55 1.19
C VAL A 263 3.05 -22.32 0.01
N LEU A 264 2.86 -23.65 0.02
CA LEU A 264 3.50 -24.54 -0.96
C LEU A 264 2.58 -24.92 -2.14
N SER A 265 1.27 -24.70 -2.02
CA SER A 265 0.28 -25.08 -3.02
C SER A 265 -0.54 -23.90 -3.52
N ASP A 266 -0.87 -23.92 -4.81
CA ASP A 266 -1.74 -22.91 -5.45
C ASP A 266 -3.18 -22.94 -4.93
N ASP A 267 -3.60 -24.05 -4.31
CA ASP A 267 -4.92 -24.21 -3.70
C ASP A 267 -4.97 -23.74 -2.23
N GLN A 268 -3.82 -23.37 -1.65
CA GLN A 268 -3.73 -22.86 -0.29
C GLN A 268 -3.93 -21.33 -0.26
N TYR A 269 -5.15 -20.91 0.05
CA TYR A 269 -5.49 -19.49 0.16
C TYR A 269 -5.30 -18.92 1.56
N SER A 270 -5.35 -19.75 2.62
CA SER A 270 -5.12 -19.33 4.00
C SER A 270 -3.82 -19.92 4.55
N HIS A 271 -3.21 -19.19 5.47
CA HIS A 271 -2.03 -19.60 6.25
C HIS A 271 -2.27 -20.78 7.22
N HIS A 272 -3.51 -21.21 7.49
CA HIS A 272 -3.80 -22.20 8.54
C HIS A 272 -3.03 -23.53 8.40
N ASN A 273 -2.69 -23.92 7.17
CA ASN A 273 -1.92 -25.14 6.87
C ASN A 273 -0.54 -24.82 6.27
N ALA A 274 -0.03 -23.62 6.50
CA ALA A 274 1.29 -23.19 6.04
C ALA A 274 2.41 -23.92 6.83
N PRO A 275 3.58 -24.11 6.23
CA PRO A 275 4.72 -24.77 6.89
C PRO A 275 5.36 -23.92 8.00
N HIS A 276 4.98 -22.64 8.11
CA HIS A 276 5.54 -21.67 9.04
C HIS A 276 4.43 -20.86 9.72
N PRO A 277 4.67 -20.29 10.92
CA PRO A 277 3.75 -19.32 11.49
C PRO A 277 3.65 -18.09 10.57
N PRO A 278 2.56 -17.31 10.66
CA PRO A 278 2.42 -16.08 9.90
C PRO A 278 3.41 -14.99 10.35
N CYS A 279 3.56 -13.96 9.51
CA CYS A 279 4.40 -12.80 9.78
C CYS A 279 3.97 -12.13 11.11
N PRO A 280 4.86 -12.06 12.13
CA PRO A 280 4.49 -11.53 13.43
C PRO A 280 4.28 -10.01 13.43
N ALA A 281 4.82 -9.30 12.43
CA ALA A 281 4.81 -7.84 12.37
C ALA A 281 3.41 -7.24 12.46
N PHE A 282 2.40 -7.85 11.83
CA PHE A 282 1.03 -7.31 11.85
C PHE A 282 0.43 -7.33 13.26
N LYS A 283 0.71 -8.39 14.02
CA LYS A 283 0.28 -8.50 15.41
C LYS A 283 1.04 -7.52 16.31
N GLU A 284 2.34 -7.31 16.05
CA GLU A 284 3.13 -6.28 16.74
C GLU A 284 2.58 -4.88 16.47
N ILE A 285 2.27 -4.57 15.20
CA ILE A 285 1.62 -3.31 14.78
C ILE A 285 0.30 -3.12 15.53
N GLY A 286 -0.57 -4.14 15.55
CA GLY A 286 -1.85 -4.07 16.28
C GLY A 286 -1.71 -4.00 17.80
N ASN A 287 -0.62 -4.49 18.38
CA ASN A 287 -0.33 -4.36 19.80
C ASN A 287 0.17 -2.97 20.19
N LEU A 288 1.01 -2.35 19.35
CA LEU A 288 1.63 -1.06 19.64
C LEU A 288 0.75 0.12 19.25
N TYR A 289 0.05 0.03 18.12
CA TYR A 289 -0.67 1.17 17.53
C TYR A 289 -2.19 0.96 17.42
N GLY A 290 -2.63 -0.30 17.37
CA GLY A 290 -4.04 -0.66 17.29
C GLY A 290 -4.84 -0.28 18.55
N PRO A 291 -6.18 -0.32 18.46
CA PRO A 291 -6.97 -0.60 17.26
C PRO A 291 -6.93 0.55 16.24
N PHE A 292 -7.06 0.22 14.96
CA PHE A 292 -7.19 1.19 13.87
C PHE A 292 -8.66 1.42 13.51
N ASP A 293 -9.01 2.64 13.12
CA ASP A 293 -10.36 2.93 12.62
C ASP A 293 -10.56 2.40 11.19
N LEU A 294 -9.49 2.42 10.39
CA LEU A 294 -9.48 1.91 9.03
C LEU A 294 -8.17 1.18 8.72
N ALA A 295 -8.26 0.05 8.03
CA ALA A 295 -7.11 -0.58 7.39
C ALA A 295 -7.34 -0.77 5.88
N LEU A 296 -6.34 -0.41 5.09
CA LEU A 296 -6.31 -0.60 3.64
C LEU A 296 -5.38 -1.80 3.36
N VAL A 297 -5.95 -2.90 2.87
CA VAL A 297 -5.27 -4.20 2.78
C VAL A 297 -5.30 -4.76 1.35
N PRO A 298 -4.17 -5.25 0.79
CA PRO A 298 -4.14 -5.77 -0.56
C PRO A 298 -4.95 -7.07 -0.67
N VAL A 299 -5.74 -7.23 -1.73
CA VAL A 299 -6.53 -8.46 -1.95
C VAL A 299 -6.30 -9.08 -3.33
N GLY A 300 -5.54 -8.42 -4.20
CA GLY A 300 -5.21 -8.88 -5.55
C GLY A 300 -3.75 -9.31 -5.71
N CYS A 301 -3.39 -9.69 -6.94
CA CYS A 301 -2.03 -10.09 -7.32
C CYS A 301 -1.46 -11.26 -6.49
N PHE A 302 -2.31 -12.18 -6.05
CA PHE A 302 -1.92 -13.24 -5.12
C PHE A 302 -1.67 -14.59 -5.78
N LYS A 303 -1.98 -14.76 -7.08
CA LYS A 303 -1.73 -16.03 -7.81
C LYS A 303 -0.53 -15.98 -8.77
N PRO A 304 0.24 -17.09 -8.89
CA PRO A 304 0.05 -18.38 -8.22
C PRO A 304 0.55 -18.35 -6.76
N ARG A 305 -0.19 -18.96 -5.83
CA ARG A 305 0.08 -18.84 -4.38
C ARG A 305 1.43 -19.42 -3.99
N SER A 306 1.82 -20.55 -4.60
CA SER A 306 3.11 -21.19 -4.36
C SER A 306 4.32 -20.29 -4.69
N VAL A 307 4.12 -19.23 -5.49
CA VAL A 307 5.16 -18.26 -5.86
C VAL A 307 4.98 -16.93 -5.13
N LEU A 308 3.74 -16.44 -5.04
CA LEU A 308 3.48 -15.06 -4.60
C LEU A 308 3.12 -14.94 -3.13
N SER A 309 2.72 -16.01 -2.43
CA SER A 309 2.25 -15.95 -1.03
C SER A 309 3.24 -15.34 -0.03
N GLY A 310 4.55 -15.47 -0.30
CA GLY A 310 5.57 -14.82 0.49
C GLY A 310 5.54 -13.28 0.40
N GLN A 311 4.98 -12.71 -0.68
CA GLN A 311 5.06 -11.29 -1.03
C GLN A 311 3.69 -10.61 -1.22
N HIS A 312 2.64 -11.37 -1.54
CA HIS A 312 1.27 -10.89 -1.76
C HIS A 312 0.27 -11.77 -0.99
N SER A 313 -0.51 -11.11 -0.15
CA SER A 313 -1.59 -11.70 0.63
C SER A 313 -2.74 -12.07 -0.28
N SER A 314 -3.31 -13.25 -0.05
CA SER A 314 -4.65 -13.55 -0.57
C SER A 314 -5.69 -12.70 0.17
N PRO A 315 -6.95 -12.66 -0.30
CA PRO A 315 -8.04 -12.07 0.47
C PRO A 315 -8.17 -12.68 1.88
N GLN A 316 -7.94 -14.00 2.05
CA GLN A 316 -7.99 -14.67 3.34
C GLN A 316 -6.84 -14.27 4.26
N ASP A 317 -5.63 -14.11 3.72
CA ASP A 317 -4.50 -13.57 4.48
C ASP A 317 -4.78 -12.13 4.94
N SER A 318 -5.41 -11.32 4.09
CA SER A 318 -5.78 -9.94 4.44
C SER A 318 -6.87 -9.85 5.51
N LEU A 319 -7.73 -10.86 5.64
CA LEU A 319 -8.64 -10.99 6.79
C LEU A 319 -7.89 -11.32 8.08
N ALA A 320 -6.81 -12.11 8.00
CA ALA A 320 -5.93 -12.34 9.14
C ALA A 320 -5.18 -11.05 9.53
N ILE A 321 -4.66 -10.28 8.56
CA ILE A 321 -4.05 -8.97 8.79
C ILE A 321 -5.05 -8.01 9.44
N HIS A 322 -6.31 -7.94 8.97
CA HIS A 322 -7.38 -7.15 9.59
C HIS A 322 -7.51 -7.43 11.09
N ARG A 323 -7.48 -8.71 11.48
CA ARG A 323 -7.55 -9.13 12.90
C ARG A 323 -6.28 -8.79 13.67
N ASP A 324 -5.12 -9.10 13.11
CA ASP A 324 -3.83 -8.91 13.78
C ASP A 324 -3.52 -7.43 14.06
N VAL A 325 -3.84 -6.55 13.11
CA VAL A 325 -3.70 -5.10 13.30
C VAL A 325 -4.83 -4.51 14.17
N LYS A 326 -5.85 -5.31 14.52
CA LYS A 326 -7.03 -4.90 15.30
C LYS A 326 -7.79 -3.77 14.61
N SER A 327 -8.01 -3.90 13.30
CA SER A 327 -8.77 -2.92 12.52
C SER A 327 -10.26 -3.02 12.84
N LYS A 328 -10.94 -1.87 12.99
CA LYS A 328 -12.40 -1.81 13.11
C LYS A 328 -13.10 -1.98 11.77
N LYS A 329 -12.52 -1.43 10.70
CA LYS A 329 -13.02 -1.57 9.33
C LYS A 329 -11.86 -1.75 8.35
N SER A 330 -11.92 -2.74 7.46
CA SER A 330 -10.93 -2.87 6.37
C SER A 330 -11.53 -2.71 4.98
N ILE A 331 -10.79 -2.05 4.10
CA ILE A 331 -11.10 -1.93 2.67
C ILE A 331 -10.06 -2.70 1.87
N GLY A 332 -10.53 -3.60 1.01
CA GLY A 332 -9.67 -4.30 0.06
C GLY A 332 -9.14 -3.36 -1.02
N MET A 333 -7.86 -3.49 -1.35
CA MET A 333 -7.16 -2.70 -2.38
C MET A 333 -6.22 -3.58 -3.24
N HIS A 334 -5.41 -2.98 -4.11
CA HIS A 334 -4.45 -3.70 -4.98
C HIS A 334 -5.12 -4.67 -5.98
N PHE A 335 -6.33 -4.34 -6.42
CA PHE A 335 -7.06 -5.08 -7.45
C PHE A 335 -7.82 -4.11 -8.35
N GLY A 336 -8.43 -4.63 -9.42
CA GLY A 336 -9.36 -3.85 -10.25
C GLY A 336 -8.71 -2.83 -11.20
N THR A 337 -7.38 -2.71 -11.22
CA THR A 337 -6.66 -1.70 -12.03
C THR A 337 -5.62 -2.31 -12.97
N PHE A 338 -4.65 -3.04 -12.42
CA PHE A 338 -3.58 -3.71 -13.16
C PHE A 338 -3.61 -5.21 -12.92
N ARG A 339 -3.04 -5.96 -13.86
CA ARG A 339 -2.68 -7.36 -13.65
C ARG A 339 -1.18 -7.44 -13.43
N GLY A 340 -0.74 -7.91 -12.27
CA GLY A 340 0.66 -8.19 -12.00
C GLY A 340 1.25 -9.16 -13.02
N ALA A 341 2.59 -9.16 -13.16
CA ALA A 341 3.26 -9.93 -14.21
C ALA A 341 2.95 -11.43 -14.17
N TYR A 342 2.86 -12.01 -12.97
CA TYR A 342 2.42 -13.39 -12.77
C TYR A 342 0.90 -13.51 -12.80
N SER A 343 0.20 -12.74 -11.94
CA SER A 343 -1.25 -12.84 -11.75
C SER A 343 -2.05 -12.63 -13.04
N ALA A 344 -1.52 -11.90 -14.01
CA ALA A 344 -2.11 -11.77 -15.35
C ALA A 344 -2.51 -13.11 -15.97
N SER A 345 -1.74 -14.18 -15.75
CA SER A 345 -1.98 -15.51 -16.35
C SER A 345 -2.81 -16.45 -15.47
N TYR A 346 -3.07 -16.12 -14.20
CA TYR A 346 -3.64 -17.07 -13.23
C TYR A 346 -4.82 -16.51 -12.42
N GLU A 347 -4.97 -15.19 -12.35
CA GLU A 347 -5.98 -14.49 -11.53
C GLU A 347 -7.03 -13.82 -12.44
N PRO A 348 -8.25 -14.36 -12.49
CA PRO A 348 -9.41 -13.64 -13.00
C PRO A 348 -9.59 -12.33 -12.22
N VAL A 349 -9.81 -11.22 -12.94
CA VAL A 349 -9.97 -9.89 -12.31
C VAL A 349 -11.17 -9.77 -11.36
N THR A 350 -12.12 -10.70 -11.45
CA THR A 350 -13.30 -10.80 -10.58
C THR A 350 -13.05 -11.63 -9.31
N GLU A 351 -11.97 -12.40 -9.25
CA GLU A 351 -11.71 -13.32 -8.15
C GLU A 351 -11.32 -12.61 -6.83
N PRO A 352 -10.48 -11.55 -6.82
CA PRO A 352 -10.16 -10.83 -5.59
C PRO A 352 -11.39 -10.35 -4.80
N PRO A 353 -12.34 -9.58 -5.38
CA PRO A 353 -13.51 -9.10 -4.62
C PRO A 353 -14.47 -10.23 -4.22
N GLU A 354 -14.62 -11.26 -5.06
CA GLU A 354 -15.45 -12.43 -4.75
C GLU A 354 -14.91 -13.19 -3.52
N ARG A 355 -13.60 -13.46 -3.51
CA ARG A 355 -12.94 -14.15 -2.40
C ARG A 355 -12.89 -13.31 -1.13
N TRP A 356 -12.72 -12.00 -1.26
CA TRP A 356 -12.77 -11.08 -0.12
C TRP A 356 -14.13 -11.18 0.58
N ARG A 357 -15.23 -11.11 -0.17
CA ARG A 357 -16.59 -11.27 0.36
C ARG A 357 -16.82 -12.66 0.98
N LYS A 358 -16.52 -13.73 0.23
CA LYS A 358 -16.72 -15.10 0.72
C LYS A 358 -15.88 -15.41 1.98
N GLY A 359 -14.65 -14.92 2.01
CA GLY A 359 -13.76 -15.06 3.16
C GLY A 359 -14.33 -14.34 4.39
N ALA A 360 -14.80 -13.10 4.22
CA ALA A 360 -15.41 -12.33 5.30
C ALA A 360 -16.62 -13.03 5.92
N GLU A 361 -17.52 -13.54 5.07
CA GLU A 361 -18.71 -14.29 5.49
C GLU A 361 -18.34 -15.57 6.25
N ALA A 362 -17.36 -16.33 5.75
CA ALA A 362 -16.86 -17.53 6.42
C ALA A 362 -16.20 -17.23 7.79
N ASP A 363 -15.61 -16.04 7.91
CA ASP A 363 -14.94 -15.53 9.10
C ASP A 363 -15.90 -14.87 10.11
N GLY A 364 -17.20 -14.79 9.78
CA GLY A 364 -18.23 -14.15 10.62
C GLY A 364 -18.14 -12.63 10.66
N LEU A 365 -17.41 -11.99 9.73
CA LEU A 365 -17.26 -10.54 9.64
C LEU A 365 -18.41 -9.93 8.84
N ARG A 366 -18.92 -8.79 9.30
CA ARG A 366 -20.07 -8.12 8.68
C ARG A 366 -19.60 -7.28 7.49
N TRP A 367 -20.07 -7.63 6.30
CA TRP A 367 -19.84 -6.83 5.09
C TRP A 367 -20.43 -5.43 5.23
N GLY A 368 -19.67 -4.40 4.83
CA GLY A 368 -20.05 -2.99 4.97
C GLY A 368 -19.73 -2.38 6.33
N VAL A 369 -19.46 -3.20 7.36
CA VAL A 369 -19.17 -2.74 8.72
C VAL A 369 -17.73 -3.05 9.12
N ASP A 370 -17.37 -4.34 9.19
CA ASP A 370 -16.05 -4.79 9.62
C ASP A 370 -15.07 -4.86 8.43
N VAL A 371 -15.60 -5.22 7.26
CA VAL A 371 -14.86 -5.27 5.99
C VAL A 371 -15.75 -4.86 4.83
N ASP A 372 -15.17 -4.23 3.82
CA ASP A 372 -15.93 -3.71 2.68
C ASP A 372 -15.04 -3.57 1.43
N LEU A 373 -15.67 -3.16 0.33
CA LEU A 373 -15.00 -2.65 -0.86
C LEU A 373 -15.48 -1.24 -1.15
N CYS A 374 -14.63 -0.45 -1.79
CA CYS A 374 -15.03 0.82 -2.35
C CYS A 374 -15.01 0.72 -3.88
N ASP A 375 -15.77 1.57 -4.55
CA ASP A 375 -15.58 1.79 -5.98
C ASP A 375 -14.37 2.67 -6.22
N ILE A 376 -13.79 2.60 -7.41
CA ILE A 376 -12.73 3.52 -7.81
C ILE A 376 -13.32 4.92 -7.92
N GLY A 377 -12.77 5.85 -7.15
CA GLY A 377 -13.26 7.20 -6.91
C GLY A 377 -14.26 7.33 -5.75
N GLY A 378 -14.63 6.22 -5.11
CA GLY A 378 -15.46 6.25 -3.90
C GLY A 378 -14.67 6.67 -2.65
N THR A 379 -15.38 7.24 -1.68
CA THR A 379 -14.81 7.70 -0.41
C THR A 379 -15.43 6.94 0.75
N VAL A 380 -14.59 6.40 1.63
CA VAL A 380 -14.97 5.83 2.93
C VAL A 380 -14.66 6.86 4.01
N VAL A 381 -15.59 7.06 4.95
CA VAL A 381 -15.43 7.98 6.08
C VAL A 381 -15.50 7.17 7.39
N VAL A 382 -14.57 7.40 8.32
CA VAL A 382 -14.46 6.68 9.60
C VAL A 382 -14.31 7.60 10.82
#